data_AF-A0A9E6E743-F1
#
_entry.id   AF-A0A9E6E743-F1
#
_cell.length_a   1.000
_cell.length_b   1.000
_cell.length_c   1.000
_cell.angle_alpha   90.00
_cell.angle_beta   90.00
_cell.angle_gamma   90.00
#
_symmetry.space_group_name_H-M   'P 1'
#
loop_
_entity.id
_entity.type
_entity.pdbx_description
1 polymer ?
#
loop_
_entity_poly.entity_id
_entity_poly.type
_entity_poly.pdbx_seq_one_letter_code
_entity_poly.pdbx_strand_id
1 'polypeptide(L)'
;MSVEINALLEPINEASPTGEDARYEFSFEMMEAEVKKFGSLFGETVDWSVVQNHATEVITQHSKDFKAMCYLSRAMVESDGLSGLEKGLSLLAESLARFGADLYPRRKRGRDGAVEWLNHQLKLALPKLPNEQLTWQALSQCNDRVEEIQRHFDEVFQDSEADFFELRTEINRLMQSANVDVSHSASAEPELAQEPVATEPAPAETQPEPKAAQVTPAQPKPSVAAPTRRPAKEVDIDTDFSSPTASKRTLKKVAETLLSAEPELALSYRIHRHLTWSDIEELPDHQNNETPLILAVSQDKQSEYRDKAKQESDLDTIKRLERTLTDAPFWLTGHFYVYQMLKNLNLEEAAQAVSEEVKAFAQSLPGIEVLSFKNSIPFANEATIEWLNKARSSATGNGQQVLPSVVVQEGDLVSMDDVTLENLGERVAEVAQNLELDSSGRGQFMLHLQIVKAYQAVGLYALCLPYLEKLWVIRDEMSLSGWEPHLSLQLDELTQKILKQLYPNKELLPAKFEAWESIYN
;
A
#
# COMPACT_ATOMS: atom_id res chain seq x y z
N MET A 1 8.65 20.67 24.62
CA MET A 1 7.83 21.39 25.62
C MET A 1 7.59 20.43 26.76
N SER A 2 7.85 20.82 28.00
CA SER A 2 7.60 19.96 29.16
C SER A 2 6.09 19.74 29.29
N VAL A 3 5.63 18.49 29.17
CA VAL A 3 4.21 18.17 29.26
C VAL A 3 3.79 18.14 30.72
N GLU A 4 2.89 19.04 31.11
CA GLU A 4 2.31 19.12 32.45
C GLU A 4 1.15 18.12 32.59
N ILE A 5 1.31 17.10 33.45
CA ILE A 5 0.30 16.03 33.64
C ILE A 5 -1.06 16.59 34.07
N ASN A 6 -1.06 17.64 34.90
CA ASN A 6 -2.30 18.22 35.43
C ASN A 6 -3.22 18.70 34.31
N ALA A 7 -2.69 19.31 33.25
CA ALA A 7 -3.46 19.77 32.10
C ALA A 7 -4.06 18.59 31.30
N LEU A 8 -3.36 17.47 31.23
CA LEU A 8 -3.86 16.27 30.55
C LEU A 8 -5.05 15.61 31.28
N LEU A 9 -5.16 15.85 32.59
CA LEU A 9 -6.19 15.28 33.45
C LEU A 9 -7.41 16.20 33.66
N GLU A 10 -7.41 17.40 33.06
CA GLU A 10 -8.58 18.27 33.06
C GLU A 10 -9.69 17.66 32.17
N PRO A 11 -10.97 17.65 32.61
CA PRO A 11 -12.09 17.22 31.78
C PRO A 11 -12.14 17.97 30.44
N ILE A 12 -12.52 17.30 29.35
CA ILE A 12 -12.62 17.93 28.02
C ILE A 12 -13.65 19.08 28.04
N ASN A 13 -14.83 18.83 28.62
CA ASN A 13 -15.81 19.85 28.96
C ASN A 13 -16.74 19.34 30.08
N GLU A 14 -17.54 20.24 30.66
CA GLU A 14 -18.44 19.91 31.78
C GLU A 14 -19.54 18.89 31.41
N ALA A 15 -19.95 18.82 30.15
CA ALA A 15 -21.04 17.96 29.69
C ALA A 15 -20.57 16.54 29.30
N SER A 16 -19.35 16.41 28.80
CA SER A 16 -18.67 15.16 28.46
C SER A 16 -17.22 15.21 28.97
N PRO A 17 -16.97 14.81 30.23
CA PRO A 17 -15.64 14.87 30.83
C PRO A 17 -14.57 14.09 30.07
N THR A 18 -14.96 13.01 29.38
CA THR A 18 -14.08 12.15 28.57
C THR A 18 -14.11 12.45 27.07
N GLY A 19 -14.93 13.40 26.62
CA GLY A 19 -15.03 13.77 25.21
C GLY A 19 -15.78 12.73 24.36
N GLU A 20 -15.35 12.55 23.11
CA GLU A 20 -15.92 11.59 22.15
C GLU A 20 -14.88 10.55 21.68
N ASP A 21 -15.25 9.55 20.87
CA ASP A 21 -14.28 8.57 20.33
C ASP A 21 -13.37 9.26 19.31
N ALA A 22 -12.10 9.49 19.67
CA ALA A 22 -11.14 10.19 18.80
C ALA A 22 -10.61 9.35 17.63
N ARG A 23 -11.09 8.12 17.39
CA ARG A 23 -10.56 7.24 16.33
C ARG A 23 -10.50 7.88 14.93
N TYR A 24 -11.40 8.81 14.64
CA TYR A 24 -11.48 9.52 13.35
C TYR A 24 -10.92 10.95 13.40
N GLU A 25 -10.38 11.35 14.54
CA GLU A 25 -9.74 12.65 14.68
C GLU A 25 -8.38 12.64 13.99
N PHE A 26 -8.07 13.73 13.30
CA PHE A 26 -6.83 13.84 12.53
C PHE A 26 -5.60 13.67 13.44
N SER A 27 -5.61 14.27 14.63
CA SER A 27 -4.55 14.13 15.63
C SER A 27 -4.37 12.67 16.06
N PHE A 28 -5.45 11.92 16.26
CA PHE A 28 -5.38 10.49 16.58
C PHE A 28 -4.78 9.67 15.44
N GLU A 29 -5.19 9.92 14.20
CA GLU A 29 -4.63 9.24 13.03
C GLU A 29 -3.15 9.53 12.84
N MET A 30 -2.71 10.76 13.10
CA MET A 30 -1.29 11.15 12.97
C MET A 30 -0.42 10.45 14.01
N MET A 31 -0.82 10.42 15.29
CA MET A 31 -0.04 9.68 16.29
C MET A 31 0.00 8.18 16.00
N GLU A 32 -1.10 7.59 15.51
CA GLU A 32 -1.14 6.16 15.16
C GLU A 32 -0.25 5.85 13.96
N ALA A 33 -0.26 6.70 12.93
CA ALA A 33 0.60 6.53 11.76
C ALA A 33 2.08 6.60 12.15
N GLU A 34 2.44 7.53 13.03
CA GLU A 34 3.81 7.69 13.51
C GLU A 34 4.25 6.47 14.34
N VAL A 35 3.41 5.99 15.26
CA VAL A 35 3.67 4.76 16.02
C VAL A 35 3.81 3.53 15.12
N LYS A 36 3.06 3.44 14.01
CA LYS A 36 3.13 2.30 13.07
C LYS A 36 4.46 2.21 12.31
N LYS A 37 5.26 3.28 12.27
CA LYS A 37 6.64 3.21 11.76
C LYS A 37 7.53 2.33 12.64
N PHE A 38 7.14 2.10 13.89
CA PHE A 38 7.83 1.18 14.78
C PHE A 38 7.74 -0.26 14.23
N GLY A 39 8.87 -0.82 13.82
CA GLY A 39 8.93 -2.13 13.16
C GLY A 39 8.77 -2.06 11.63
N SER A 40 8.81 -0.86 11.04
CA SER A 40 8.88 -0.67 9.59
C SER A 40 10.14 -1.35 9.04
N LEU A 41 9.96 -2.20 8.03
CA LEU A 41 11.04 -2.91 7.34
C LEU A 41 11.89 -1.97 6.47
N PHE A 42 11.43 -0.73 6.27
CA PHE A 42 12.07 0.28 5.43
C PHE A 42 13.00 1.21 6.21
N GLY A 43 13.35 0.87 7.46
CA GLY A 43 14.29 1.64 8.27
C GLY A 43 13.75 2.98 8.79
N GLU A 44 12.43 3.18 8.73
CA GLU A 44 11.80 4.38 9.27
C GLU A 44 11.89 4.39 10.80
N THR A 45 12.28 5.53 11.36
CA THR A 45 12.32 5.74 12.80
C THR A 45 11.08 6.51 13.24
N VAL A 46 10.49 6.12 14.36
CA VAL A 46 9.38 6.85 14.99
C VAL A 46 9.86 8.20 15.47
N ASP A 47 9.22 9.29 15.03
CA ASP A 47 9.38 10.60 15.66
C ASP A 47 8.48 10.70 16.89
N TRP A 48 9.05 10.42 18.05
CA TRP A 48 8.34 10.47 19.33
C TRP A 48 7.85 11.89 19.69
N SER A 49 8.43 12.94 19.12
CA SER A 49 7.95 14.33 19.32
C SER A 49 6.60 14.54 18.64
N VAL A 50 6.42 13.97 17.45
CA VAL A 50 5.14 14.00 16.72
C VAL A 50 4.08 13.20 17.47
N VAL A 51 4.43 12.01 17.96
CA VAL A 51 3.54 11.20 18.81
C VAL A 51 3.12 11.99 20.06
N GLN A 52 4.08 12.63 20.74
CA GLN A 52 3.82 13.42 21.95
C GLN A 52 2.86 14.58 21.68
N ASN A 53 3.08 15.35 20.61
CA ASN A 53 2.25 16.50 20.27
C ASN A 53 0.81 16.10 19.99
N HIS A 54 0.61 15.10 19.12
CA HIS A 54 -0.73 14.69 18.72
C HIS A 54 -1.47 13.90 19.81
N ALA A 55 -0.78 13.07 20.59
CA ALA A 55 -1.41 12.42 21.74
C ALA A 55 -1.85 13.45 22.78
N THR A 56 -1.05 14.50 23.02
CA THR A 56 -1.42 15.62 23.89
C THR A 56 -2.66 16.35 23.36
N GLU A 57 -2.71 16.63 22.06
CA GLU A 57 -3.86 17.26 21.40
C GLU A 57 -5.14 16.40 21.55
N VAL A 58 -5.06 15.09 21.29
CA VAL A 58 -6.18 14.15 21.49
C VAL A 58 -6.69 14.21 22.92
N ILE A 59 -5.79 14.07 23.90
CA ILE A 59 -6.14 13.99 25.32
C ILE A 59 -6.70 15.31 25.84
N THR A 60 -6.27 16.45 25.30
CA THR A 60 -6.70 17.78 25.79
C THR A 60 -7.94 18.31 25.08
N GLN A 61 -8.14 17.99 23.80
CA GLN A 61 -9.18 18.63 22.98
C GLN A 61 -10.32 17.69 22.56
N HIS A 62 -10.07 16.39 22.42
CA HIS A 62 -11.03 15.48 21.77
C HIS A 62 -11.53 14.35 22.68
N SER A 63 -10.62 13.59 23.29
CA SER A 63 -10.97 12.34 23.96
C SER A 63 -9.99 11.98 25.07
N LYS A 64 -10.52 11.56 26.23
CA LYS A 64 -9.75 10.82 27.23
C LYS A 64 -9.61 9.38 26.79
N ASP A 65 -8.71 9.17 25.83
CA ASP A 65 -8.41 7.87 25.25
C ASP A 65 -7.16 7.25 25.89
N PHE A 66 -7.34 6.10 26.51
CA PHE A 66 -6.32 5.32 27.19
C PHE A 66 -5.21 4.84 26.25
N LYS A 67 -5.51 4.54 24.99
CA LYS A 67 -4.51 4.18 23.99
C LYS A 67 -3.65 5.39 23.63
N ALA A 68 -4.25 6.56 23.48
CA ALA A 68 -3.50 7.81 23.31
C ALA A 68 -2.57 8.08 24.51
N MET A 69 -3.05 7.83 25.74
CA MET A 69 -2.24 7.95 26.95
C MET A 69 -1.08 6.95 26.97
N CYS A 70 -1.28 5.68 26.56
CA CYS A 70 -0.21 4.71 26.40
C CYS A 70 0.88 5.18 25.42
N TYR A 71 0.46 5.75 24.27
CA TYR A 71 1.41 6.28 23.27
C TYR A 71 2.19 7.48 23.81
N LEU A 72 1.50 8.38 24.51
CA LEU A 72 2.12 9.52 25.16
C LEU A 72 3.13 9.09 26.23
N SER A 73 2.80 8.11 27.06
CA SER A 73 3.70 7.57 28.09
C SER A 73 5.00 7.04 27.46
N ARG A 74 4.92 6.30 26.35
CA ARG A 74 6.12 5.84 25.65
C ARG A 74 6.94 6.99 25.04
N ALA A 75 6.28 8.02 24.51
CA ALA A 75 6.95 9.21 23.98
C ALA A 75 7.65 10.03 25.08
N MET A 76 7.06 10.11 26.27
CA MET A 76 7.69 10.72 27.44
C MET A 76 8.95 9.97 27.87
N VAL A 77 8.96 8.64 27.82
CA VAL A 77 10.19 7.86 28.10
C VAL A 77 11.31 8.18 27.12
N GLU A 78 11.00 8.43 25.85
CA GLU A 78 12.03 8.80 24.87
C GLU A 78 12.65 10.17 25.16
N SER A 79 11.81 11.13 25.58
CA SER A 79 12.22 12.53 25.77
C SER A 79 12.85 12.79 27.13
N ASP A 80 12.25 12.26 28.20
CA ASP A 80 12.59 12.54 29.60
C ASP A 80 13.18 11.32 30.34
N GLY A 81 13.38 10.18 29.67
CA GLY A 81 13.95 8.97 30.27
C GLY A 81 13.08 8.40 31.40
N LEU A 82 13.70 8.11 32.56
CA LEU A 82 12.98 7.56 33.71
C LEU A 82 11.96 8.53 34.30
N SER A 83 12.23 9.84 34.30
CA SER A 83 11.24 10.83 34.74
C SER A 83 10.02 10.84 33.82
N GLY A 84 10.23 10.62 32.52
CA GLY A 84 9.15 10.44 31.55
C GLY A 84 8.29 9.21 31.83
N LEU A 85 8.91 8.10 32.26
CA LEU A 85 8.19 6.89 32.67
C LEU A 85 7.28 7.18 33.87
N GLU A 86 7.83 7.80 34.92
CA GLU A 86 7.07 8.13 36.14
C GLU A 86 5.85 9.02 35.81
N LYS A 87 6.06 10.05 34.97
CA LYS A 87 4.98 10.94 34.51
C LYS A 87 3.91 10.17 33.73
N GLY A 88 4.32 9.32 32.78
CA GLY A 88 3.39 8.53 31.98
C GLY A 88 2.60 7.51 32.80
N LEU A 89 3.23 6.86 33.77
CA LEU A 89 2.54 5.94 34.69
C LEU A 89 1.57 6.69 35.61
N SER A 90 1.95 7.86 36.11
CA SER A 90 1.06 8.70 36.92
C SER A 90 -0.16 9.16 36.12
N LEU A 91 0.02 9.55 34.85
CA LEU A 91 -1.07 9.87 33.94
C LEU A 91 -2.06 8.70 33.79
N LEU A 92 -1.55 7.49 33.55
CA LEU A 92 -2.40 6.30 33.40
C LEU A 92 -3.15 5.97 34.70
N ALA A 93 -2.47 5.99 35.86
CA ALA A 93 -3.07 5.71 37.16
C ALA A 93 -4.18 6.71 37.50
N GLU A 94 -3.90 8.00 37.33
CA GLU A 94 -4.84 9.07 37.66
C GLU A 94 -6.00 9.14 36.67
N SER A 95 -5.78 8.84 35.39
CA SER A 95 -6.86 8.80 34.40
C SER A 95 -7.87 7.69 34.71
N LEU A 96 -7.39 6.50 35.08
CA LEU A 96 -8.25 5.39 35.49
C LEU A 96 -9.04 5.74 36.75
N ALA A 97 -8.41 6.39 37.74
CA ALA A 97 -9.07 6.79 38.97
C ALA A 97 -10.12 7.91 38.76
N ARG A 98 -9.86 8.87 37.87
CA ARG A 98 -10.74 10.04 37.65
C ARG A 98 -11.89 9.75 36.68
N PHE A 99 -11.62 9.03 35.59
CA PHE A 99 -12.56 8.85 34.48
C PHE A 99 -13.16 7.44 34.41
N GLY A 100 -12.53 6.45 35.06
CA GLY A 100 -13.07 5.09 35.16
C GLY A 100 -13.48 4.48 33.83
N ALA A 101 -14.68 3.87 33.80
CA ALA A 101 -15.18 3.13 32.65
C ALA A 101 -15.57 4.00 31.45
N ASP A 102 -15.60 5.33 31.61
CA ASP A 102 -15.93 6.28 30.54
C ASP A 102 -14.74 6.60 29.63
N LEU A 103 -13.55 6.07 29.94
CA LEU A 103 -12.37 6.16 29.09
C LEU A 103 -12.58 5.43 27.75
N TYR A 104 -12.03 6.01 26.69
CA TYR A 104 -11.91 5.35 25.40
C TYR A 104 -10.61 4.52 25.34
N PRO A 105 -10.54 3.45 24.53
CA PRO A 105 -11.63 2.86 23.75
C PRO A 105 -12.59 2.03 24.60
N ARG A 106 -13.90 2.11 24.31
CA ARG A 106 -14.93 1.35 25.04
C ARG A 106 -14.96 -0.16 24.75
N ARG A 107 -14.26 -0.62 23.71
CA ARG A 107 -14.21 -2.05 23.33
C ARG A 107 -13.02 -2.74 24.01
N LYS A 108 -13.26 -3.89 24.66
CA LYS A 108 -12.23 -4.76 25.29
C LYS A 108 -10.97 -4.87 24.44
N ARG A 109 -11.11 -5.36 23.21
CA ARG A 109 -9.99 -5.57 22.28
C ARG A 109 -9.10 -4.33 22.06
N GLY A 110 -9.70 -3.13 22.09
CA GLY A 110 -8.95 -1.89 21.93
C GLY A 110 -8.13 -1.53 23.18
N ARG A 111 -8.68 -1.77 24.37
CA ARG A 111 -8.00 -1.52 25.65
C ARG A 111 -6.88 -2.52 25.87
N ASP A 112 -7.18 -3.80 25.73
CA ASP A 112 -6.22 -4.90 25.91
C ASP A 112 -5.02 -4.71 24.98
N GLY A 113 -5.29 -4.44 23.69
CA GLY A 113 -4.22 -4.18 22.72
C GLY A 113 -3.38 -2.93 23.02
N ALA A 114 -3.92 -1.92 23.71
CA ALA A 114 -3.15 -0.75 24.13
C ALA A 114 -2.19 -1.08 25.29
N VAL A 115 -2.65 -1.89 26.26
CA VAL A 115 -1.83 -2.39 27.37
C VAL A 115 -0.71 -3.31 26.86
N GLU A 116 -1.06 -4.30 26.03
CA GLU A 116 -0.10 -5.22 25.41
C GLU A 116 0.97 -4.46 24.61
N TRP A 117 0.55 -3.46 23.83
CA TRP A 117 1.47 -2.61 23.09
C TRP A 117 2.40 -1.85 24.04
N LEU A 118 1.88 -1.23 25.11
CA LEU A 118 2.69 -0.46 26.05
C LEU A 118 3.73 -1.34 26.75
N ASN A 119 3.34 -2.52 27.22
CA ASN A 119 4.25 -3.50 27.82
C ASN A 119 5.41 -3.84 26.88
N HIS A 120 5.09 -4.18 25.63
CA HIS A 120 6.10 -4.51 24.63
C HIS A 120 7.04 -3.32 24.35
N GLN A 121 6.51 -2.12 24.25
CA GLN A 121 7.31 -0.93 23.97
C GLN A 121 8.24 -0.55 25.11
N LEU A 122 7.76 -0.59 26.35
CA LEU A 122 8.57 -0.27 27.51
C LEU A 122 9.65 -1.34 27.76
N LYS A 123 9.34 -2.62 27.53
CA LYS A 123 10.34 -3.69 27.56
C LYS A 123 11.51 -3.44 26.59
N LEU A 124 11.26 -2.82 25.44
CA LEU A 124 12.30 -2.47 24.47
C LEU A 124 13.03 -1.15 24.81
N ALA A 125 12.37 -0.23 25.50
CA ALA A 125 12.89 1.10 25.79
C ALA A 125 13.70 1.17 27.08
N LEU A 126 13.20 0.58 28.16
CA LEU A 126 13.79 0.69 29.50
C LEU A 126 15.25 0.19 29.59
N PRO A 127 15.65 -0.92 28.93
CA PRO A 127 17.04 -1.37 28.95
C PRO A 127 18.03 -0.41 28.27
N LYS A 128 17.54 0.54 27.46
CA LYS A 128 18.37 1.51 26.73
C LYS A 128 18.61 2.80 27.50
N LEU A 129 17.96 2.99 28.65
CA LEU A 129 18.11 4.18 29.46
C LEU A 129 19.51 4.24 30.10
N PRO A 130 20.10 5.45 30.23
CA PRO A 130 21.40 5.61 30.85
C PRO A 130 21.35 5.25 32.35
N ASN A 131 22.30 4.44 32.82
CA ASN A 131 22.35 3.95 34.21
C ASN A 131 22.37 5.07 35.26
N GLU A 132 22.91 6.24 34.93
CA GLU A 132 22.97 7.41 35.82
C GLU A 132 21.58 7.91 36.26
N GLN A 133 20.54 7.65 35.45
CA GLN A 133 19.16 8.04 35.76
C GLN A 133 18.38 6.96 36.54
N LEU A 134 18.90 5.73 36.63
CA LEU A 134 18.21 4.57 37.18
C LEU A 134 18.45 4.44 38.69
N THR A 135 17.90 5.37 39.48
CA THR A 135 17.94 5.26 40.94
C THR A 135 16.93 4.24 41.46
N TRP A 136 17.30 3.47 42.49
CA TRP A 136 16.38 2.50 43.11
C TRP A 136 15.09 3.16 43.60
N GLN A 137 15.17 4.38 44.15
CA GLN A 137 14.01 5.12 44.63
C GLN A 137 13.02 5.44 43.50
N ALA A 138 13.49 5.97 42.37
CA ALA A 138 12.62 6.30 41.24
C ALA A 138 12.02 5.03 40.59
N LEU A 139 12.79 3.94 40.52
CA LEU A 139 12.29 2.65 40.02
C LEU A 139 11.26 2.04 40.96
N SER A 140 11.43 2.14 42.28
CA SER A 140 10.44 1.70 43.27
C SER A 140 9.14 2.49 43.12
N GLN A 141 9.21 3.81 42.92
CA GLN A 141 8.02 4.64 42.68
C GLN A 141 7.31 4.23 41.39
N CYS A 142 8.05 3.94 40.32
CA CYS A 142 7.46 3.41 39.09
C CYS A 142 6.79 2.03 39.31
N ASN A 143 7.40 1.15 40.11
CA ASN A 143 6.81 -0.15 40.45
C ASN A 143 5.48 0.03 41.22
N ASP A 144 5.46 0.90 42.23
CA ASP A 144 4.24 1.20 43.00
C ASP A 144 3.12 1.75 42.09
N ARG A 145 3.47 2.62 41.13
CA ARG A 145 2.53 3.14 40.13
C ARG A 145 1.98 2.05 39.22
N VAL A 146 2.81 1.10 38.79
CA VAL A 146 2.34 -0.04 37.98
C VAL A 146 1.34 -0.90 38.74
N GLU A 147 1.57 -1.14 40.03
CA GLU A 147 0.61 -1.88 40.87
C GLU A 147 -0.71 -1.11 41.06
N GLU A 148 -0.62 0.21 41.23
CA GLU A 148 -1.80 1.08 41.29
C GLU A 148 -2.60 1.07 39.97
N ILE A 149 -1.93 1.14 38.82
CA ILE A 149 -2.56 1.03 37.49
C ILE A 149 -3.25 -0.32 37.36
N GLN A 150 -2.57 -1.43 37.67
CA GLN A 150 -3.15 -2.77 37.58
C GLN A 150 -4.43 -2.87 38.41
N ARG A 151 -4.39 -2.41 39.67
CA ARG A 151 -5.56 -2.44 40.54
C ARG A 151 -6.73 -1.64 39.98
N HIS A 152 -6.52 -0.38 39.57
CA HIS A 152 -7.60 0.43 39.00
C HIS A 152 -8.10 -0.12 37.67
N PHE A 153 -7.22 -0.68 36.85
CA PHE A 153 -7.58 -1.26 35.56
C PHE A 153 -8.47 -2.50 35.73
N ASP A 154 -8.15 -3.40 36.68
CA ASP A 154 -8.97 -4.57 37.01
C ASP A 154 -10.33 -4.18 37.64
N GLU A 155 -10.35 -3.14 38.48
CA GLU A 155 -11.56 -2.62 39.10
C GLU A 155 -12.51 -2.00 38.06
N VAL A 156 -11.97 -1.23 37.12
CA VAL A 156 -12.72 -0.51 36.08
C VAL A 156 -13.13 -1.43 34.92
N PHE A 157 -12.25 -2.33 34.49
CA PHE A 157 -12.42 -3.19 33.31
C PHE A 157 -12.34 -4.67 33.67
N GLN A 158 -13.33 -5.16 34.41
CA GLN A 158 -13.44 -6.56 34.83
C GLN A 158 -13.51 -7.57 33.68
N ASP A 159 -13.81 -7.10 32.46
CA ASP A 159 -13.85 -7.92 31.25
C ASP A 159 -12.48 -8.07 30.59
N SER A 160 -11.47 -7.29 30.97
CA SER A 160 -10.14 -7.30 30.36
C SER A 160 -9.30 -8.49 30.83
N GLU A 161 -8.44 -8.99 29.93
CA GLU A 161 -7.46 -10.04 30.23
C GLU A 161 -6.02 -9.49 30.20
N ALA A 162 -5.85 -8.19 29.95
CA ALA A 162 -4.54 -7.56 29.88
C ALA A 162 -4.02 -7.21 31.28
N ASP A 163 -2.72 -7.39 31.48
CA ASP A 163 -2.03 -7.06 32.72
C ASP A 163 -0.74 -6.29 32.46
N PHE A 164 -0.17 -5.70 33.50
CA PHE A 164 1.11 -4.96 33.47
C PHE A 164 2.27 -5.80 34.03
N PHE A 165 2.16 -7.13 34.06
CA PHE A 165 3.13 -8.03 34.67
C PHE A 165 4.50 -7.95 34.01
N GLU A 166 4.57 -7.87 32.67
CA GLU A 166 5.83 -7.76 31.94
C GLU A 166 6.58 -6.47 32.29
N LEU A 167 5.86 -5.35 32.34
CA LEU A 167 6.42 -4.05 32.73
C LEU A 167 6.94 -4.09 34.17
N ARG A 168 6.15 -4.65 35.10
CA ARG A 168 6.55 -4.80 36.50
C ARG A 168 7.80 -5.66 36.63
N THR A 169 7.88 -6.75 35.86
CA THR A 169 9.04 -7.66 35.87
C THR A 169 10.30 -6.94 35.40
N GLU A 170 10.21 -6.12 34.35
CA GLU A 170 11.35 -5.37 33.83
C GLU A 170 11.82 -4.27 34.80
N ILE A 171 10.89 -3.54 35.44
CA ILE A 171 11.24 -2.56 36.47
C ILE A 171 11.94 -3.26 37.66
N ASN A 172 11.43 -4.41 38.12
CA ASN A 172 12.07 -5.16 39.19
C ASN A 172 13.47 -5.67 38.81
N ARG A 173 13.67 -6.08 37.55
CA ARG A 173 14.99 -6.43 37.02
C ARG A 173 15.96 -5.26 37.10
N LEU A 174 15.51 -4.06 36.71
CA LEU A 174 16.31 -2.83 36.78
C LEU A 174 16.59 -2.40 38.23
N MET A 175 15.63 -2.59 39.14
CA MET A 175 15.82 -2.35 40.58
C MET A 175 16.92 -3.25 41.16
N GLN A 176 16.94 -4.52 40.76
CA GLN A 176 17.97 -5.47 41.18
C GLN A 176 19.36 -5.06 40.68
N SER A 177 19.49 -4.61 39.42
CA SER A 177 20.77 -4.10 38.91
C SER A 177 21.21 -2.81 39.59
N ALA A 178 20.28 -1.88 39.87
CA ALA A 178 20.60 -0.62 40.56
C ALA A 178 21.04 -0.86 42.02
N ASN A 179 20.53 -1.91 42.67
CA ASN A 179 20.89 -2.26 44.05
C ASN A 179 22.31 -2.88 44.15
N VAL A 180 22.83 -3.46 43.07
CA VAL A 180 24.20 -4.03 43.00
C VAL A 180 25.26 -2.92 42.91
N ASP A 181 24.98 -1.82 42.21
CA ASP A 181 25.90 -0.66 42.13
C ASP A 181 26.03 0.09 43.47
N VAL A 182 24.95 0.16 44.26
CA VAL A 182 24.99 0.75 45.61
C VAL A 182 25.77 -0.13 46.59
N SER A 183 25.73 -1.47 46.42
CA SER A 183 26.47 -2.40 47.29
C SER A 183 27.95 -2.53 46.91
N HIS A 184 28.35 -2.29 45.66
CA HIS A 184 29.77 -2.17 45.27
C HIS A 184 30.38 -0.79 45.58
N SER A 185 29.59 0.28 45.71
CA SER A 185 30.07 1.58 46.17
C SER A 185 30.29 1.65 47.69
N ALA A 186 29.79 0.68 48.46
CA ALA A 186 29.91 0.65 49.93
C ALA A 186 31.24 0.04 50.45
N SER A 187 32.16 -0.36 49.56
CA SER A 187 33.44 -1.01 49.92
C SER A 187 34.69 -0.17 49.64
N ALA A 188 34.59 1.16 49.52
CA ALA A 188 35.75 2.04 49.50
C ALA A 188 35.70 3.01 50.69
N GLU A 189 36.56 2.76 51.68
CA GLU A 189 36.88 3.70 52.75
C GLU A 189 37.49 5.00 52.22
N PRO A 190 37.36 6.12 52.97
CA PRO A 190 37.46 7.48 52.46
C PRO A 190 38.91 7.99 52.45
N GLU A 191 39.32 8.65 51.36
CA GLU A 191 40.52 9.49 51.33
C GLU A 191 40.12 10.97 51.15
N LEU A 192 40.62 11.78 52.09
CA LEU A 192 40.25 13.17 52.35
C LEU A 192 40.72 14.16 51.26
N ALA A 193 39.81 15.09 50.95
CA ALA A 193 40.01 16.55 50.84
C ALA A 193 40.78 17.12 49.64
N GLN A 194 40.18 18.08 48.90
CA GLN A 194 40.09 19.52 49.23
C GLN A 194 39.42 20.30 48.09
N GLU A 195 38.46 21.17 48.44
CA GLU A 195 37.90 22.25 47.60
C GLU A 195 38.86 23.47 47.55
N PRO A 196 38.63 24.42 46.63
CA PRO A 196 38.46 25.79 47.12
C PRO A 196 37.30 26.58 46.48
N VAL A 197 36.38 26.96 47.35
CA VAL A 197 35.81 28.30 47.66
C VAL A 197 35.86 29.41 46.59
N ALA A 198 34.68 30.02 46.42
CA ALA A 198 34.29 31.18 45.62
C ALA A 198 34.90 32.54 46.02
N THR A 199 34.79 33.54 45.13
CA THR A 199 34.72 34.96 45.51
C THR A 199 33.92 35.79 44.48
N GLU A 200 33.08 36.69 45.01
CA GLU A 200 32.09 37.57 44.37
C GLU A 200 32.69 39.00 44.10
N PRO A 201 31.98 40.11 43.74
CA PRO A 201 32.03 40.73 42.40
C PRO A 201 32.33 42.27 42.32
N ALA A 202 32.33 42.79 41.07
CA ALA A 202 32.03 44.17 40.57
C ALA A 202 33.12 45.29 40.68
N PRO A 203 33.03 46.47 39.97
CA PRO A 203 32.09 46.97 38.92
C PRO A 203 32.71 47.79 37.71
N ALA A 204 31.85 48.14 36.73
CA ALA A 204 31.82 49.34 35.83
C ALA A 204 33.01 49.61 34.84
N GLU A 205 32.94 50.18 33.63
CA GLU A 205 31.95 50.95 32.86
C GLU A 205 32.46 51.16 31.39
N THR A 206 31.54 51.43 30.45
CA THR A 206 31.65 52.23 29.17
C THR A 206 32.39 51.74 27.89
N GLN A 207 31.58 51.33 26.88
CA GLN A 207 31.39 51.80 25.45
C GLN A 207 32.56 52.39 24.59
N PRO A 208 32.46 52.51 23.22
CA PRO A 208 31.46 52.01 22.23
C PRO A 208 32.01 51.42 20.87
N GLU A 209 31.11 50.72 20.13
CA GLU A 209 30.84 50.56 18.66
C GLU A 209 31.95 50.73 17.57
N PRO A 210 31.89 50.02 16.40
CA PRO A 210 30.78 50.18 15.45
C PRO A 210 30.28 48.94 14.65
N LYS A 211 29.05 49.17 14.14
CA LYS A 211 28.13 48.35 13.34
C LYS A 211 28.62 47.99 11.92
N ALA A 212 28.11 46.87 11.40
CA ALA A 212 27.87 46.66 9.97
C ALA A 212 26.38 46.33 9.72
N ALA A 213 25.90 46.78 8.55
CA ALA A 213 24.52 47.16 8.27
C ALA A 213 23.63 46.07 7.65
N GLN A 214 22.32 46.23 7.89
CA GLN A 214 21.21 45.61 7.17
C GLN A 214 20.95 46.32 5.83
N VAL A 215 20.44 45.59 4.83
CA VAL A 215 19.82 46.16 3.63
C VAL A 215 18.52 45.42 3.30
N THR A 216 17.46 46.19 3.04
CA THR A 216 16.25 45.87 2.27
C THR A 216 15.52 47.20 2.02
N PRO A 217 14.49 47.30 1.16
CA PRO A 217 14.25 46.75 -0.19
C PRO A 217 13.92 47.88 -1.21
N ALA A 218 13.82 47.55 -2.52
CA ALA A 218 13.32 48.47 -3.55
C ALA A 218 12.12 47.88 -4.32
N GLN A 219 11.14 48.75 -4.63
CA GLN A 219 9.85 48.47 -5.28
C GLN A 219 9.79 49.09 -6.72
N PRO A 220 8.73 48.89 -7.54
CA PRO A 220 8.84 48.30 -8.88
C PRO A 220 8.45 49.22 -10.07
N LYS A 221 8.50 48.70 -11.31
CA LYS A 221 7.88 49.29 -12.52
C LYS A 221 7.21 48.21 -13.43
N PRO A 222 6.23 48.58 -14.29
CA PRO A 222 5.11 47.71 -14.70
C PRO A 222 5.15 47.20 -16.16
N SER A 223 4.13 46.38 -16.51
CA SER A 223 3.62 45.94 -17.85
C SER A 223 3.84 44.43 -18.10
N VAL A 224 2.90 43.57 -18.56
CA VAL A 224 1.66 43.68 -19.38
C VAL A 224 0.65 42.61 -18.90
N ALA A 225 -0.66 42.87 -19.06
CA ALA A 225 -1.77 41.98 -18.69
C ALA A 225 -2.13 40.91 -19.74
N ALA A 226 -2.46 39.69 -19.29
CA ALA A 226 -3.45 38.74 -19.85
C ALA A 226 -3.56 37.47 -18.96
N PRO A 227 -4.61 36.64 -19.13
CA PRO A 227 -5.96 36.78 -18.60
C PRO A 227 -6.15 36.13 -17.21
N THR A 228 -7.15 36.60 -16.48
CA THR A 228 -7.56 36.13 -15.14
C THR A 228 -7.87 34.62 -15.11
N ARG A 229 -6.97 33.84 -14.49
CA ARG A 229 -7.31 32.51 -13.95
C ARG A 229 -8.18 32.67 -12.71
N ARG A 230 -9.16 31.77 -12.56
CA ARG A 230 -10.07 31.66 -11.40
C ARG A 230 -9.27 31.71 -10.09
N PRO A 231 -9.82 32.27 -9.00
CA PRO A 231 -9.08 32.39 -7.74
C PRO A 231 -8.72 30.99 -7.24
N ALA A 232 -7.43 30.65 -7.32
CA ALA A 232 -6.88 29.46 -6.71
C ALA A 232 -6.98 29.63 -5.20
N LYS A 233 -7.53 28.65 -4.51
CA LYS A 233 -7.42 28.54 -3.06
C LYS A 233 -5.94 28.34 -2.77
N GLU A 234 -5.25 29.36 -2.29
CA GLU A 234 -3.85 29.22 -1.86
C GLU A 234 -3.84 28.28 -0.65
N VAL A 235 -3.52 27.01 -0.89
CA VAL A 235 -3.23 26.05 0.15
C VAL A 235 -1.74 26.20 0.45
N ASP A 236 -1.41 26.73 1.63
CA ASP A 236 -0.04 26.82 2.10
C ASP A 236 0.45 25.41 2.45
N ILE A 237 1.16 24.78 1.52
CA ILE A 237 1.78 23.47 1.72
C ILE A 237 3.16 23.75 2.32
N ASP A 238 3.35 23.38 3.58
CA ASP A 238 4.67 23.40 4.24
C ASP A 238 5.65 22.49 3.46
N THR A 239 6.49 23.12 2.62
CA THR A 239 7.44 22.46 1.74
C THR A 239 8.79 22.30 2.42
N ASP A 240 9.16 21.05 2.66
CA ASP A 240 10.45 20.68 3.24
C ASP A 240 11.22 19.79 2.25
N PHE A 241 12.39 20.27 1.82
CA PHE A 241 13.31 19.58 0.90
C PHE A 241 14.67 19.29 1.56
N SER A 242 14.74 19.33 2.89
CA SER A 242 15.98 19.16 3.66
C SER A 242 16.59 17.75 3.56
N SER A 243 15.80 16.74 3.19
CA SER A 243 16.23 15.35 2.99
C SER A 243 15.39 14.64 1.91
N PRO A 244 15.83 13.50 1.37
CA PRO A 244 15.01 12.68 0.47
C PRO A 244 13.67 12.29 1.10
N THR A 245 13.67 11.93 2.39
CA THR A 245 12.46 11.58 3.15
C THR A 245 11.54 12.78 3.34
N ALA A 246 12.08 13.96 3.68
CA ALA A 246 11.30 15.20 3.75
C ALA A 246 10.71 15.57 2.38
N SER A 247 11.47 15.37 1.31
CA SER A 247 11.01 15.61 -0.07
C SER A 247 9.86 14.68 -0.45
N LYS A 248 9.90 13.40 -0.07
CA LYS A 248 8.78 12.46 -0.25
C LYS A 248 7.56 12.85 0.57
N ARG A 249 7.74 13.32 1.81
CA ARG A 249 6.64 13.83 2.65
C ARG A 249 5.97 15.04 2.02
N THR A 250 6.76 15.98 1.52
CA THR A 250 6.27 17.16 0.78
C THR A 250 5.52 16.72 -0.48
N LEU A 251 6.09 15.80 -1.25
CA LEU A 251 5.47 15.28 -2.47
C LEU A 251 4.15 14.53 -2.18
N LYS A 252 4.06 13.81 -1.05
CA LYS A 252 2.82 13.17 -0.56
C LYS A 252 1.75 14.20 -0.24
N LYS A 253 2.07 15.25 0.53
CA LYS A 253 1.14 16.36 0.80
C LYS A 253 0.65 17.05 -0.48
N VAL A 254 1.54 17.24 -1.45
CA VAL A 254 1.19 17.79 -2.76
C VAL A 254 0.20 16.86 -3.47
N ALA A 255 0.45 15.55 -3.50
CA ALA A 255 -0.43 14.58 -4.12
C ALA A 255 -1.83 14.53 -3.46
N GLU A 256 -1.89 14.56 -2.13
CA GLU A 256 -3.14 14.58 -1.36
C GLU A 256 -3.94 15.87 -1.59
N THR A 257 -3.25 17.01 -1.68
CA THR A 257 -3.87 18.31 -1.96
C THR A 257 -4.41 18.37 -3.38
N LEU A 258 -3.63 17.90 -4.37
CA LEU A 258 -4.06 17.81 -5.76
C LEU A 258 -5.26 16.88 -5.92
N LEU A 259 -5.23 15.70 -5.30
CA LEU A 259 -6.32 14.74 -5.35
C LEU A 259 -7.59 15.29 -4.68
N SER A 260 -7.45 16.12 -3.64
CA SER A 260 -8.58 16.76 -2.96
C SER A 260 -9.16 17.93 -3.74
N ALA A 261 -8.34 18.67 -4.49
CA ALA A 261 -8.77 19.81 -5.29
C ALA A 261 -9.32 19.42 -6.66
N GLU A 262 -8.64 18.52 -7.37
CA GLU A 262 -8.91 18.10 -8.75
C GLU A 262 -8.79 16.57 -8.88
N PRO A 263 -9.85 15.81 -8.53
CA PRO A 263 -9.82 14.34 -8.56
C PRO A 263 -9.68 13.75 -9.97
N GLU A 264 -10.00 14.52 -11.01
CA GLU A 264 -9.82 14.12 -12.40
C GLU A 264 -8.35 14.17 -12.86
N LEU A 265 -7.49 14.91 -12.13
CA LEU A 265 -6.12 15.16 -12.52
C LEU A 265 -5.26 13.89 -12.35
N ALA A 266 -4.91 13.28 -13.47
CA ALA A 266 -4.06 12.09 -13.54
C ALA A 266 -2.72 12.21 -12.81
N LEU A 267 -2.14 13.42 -12.76
CA LEU A 267 -0.85 13.67 -12.12
C LEU A 267 -0.85 13.27 -10.63
N SER A 268 -1.95 13.50 -9.90
CA SER A 268 -2.04 13.15 -8.48
C SER A 268 -1.81 11.64 -8.28
N TYR A 269 -2.43 10.80 -9.08
CA TYR A 269 -2.30 9.34 -9.02
C TYR A 269 -0.91 8.84 -9.44
N ARG A 270 -0.28 9.49 -10.42
CA ARG A 270 1.11 9.18 -10.83
C ARG A 270 2.10 9.49 -9.72
N ILE A 271 1.92 10.61 -9.03
CA ILE A 271 2.74 10.96 -7.87
C ILE A 271 2.60 9.91 -6.76
N HIS A 272 1.39 9.43 -6.47
CA HIS A 272 1.20 8.35 -5.50
C HIS A 272 1.97 7.08 -5.89
N ARG A 273 1.96 6.65 -7.16
CA ARG A 273 2.72 5.46 -7.59
C ARG A 273 4.23 5.68 -7.50
N HIS A 274 4.71 6.86 -7.87
CA HIS A 274 6.11 7.22 -7.69
C HIS A 274 6.52 7.16 -6.20
N LEU A 275 5.68 7.70 -5.31
CA LEU A 275 5.92 7.63 -3.87
C LEU A 275 5.98 6.20 -3.36
N THR A 276 5.05 5.34 -3.80
CA THR A 276 4.97 3.93 -3.38
C THR A 276 6.17 3.10 -3.84
N TRP A 277 6.67 3.30 -5.06
CA TRP A 277 7.65 2.39 -5.68
C TRP A 277 9.05 2.98 -5.92
N SER A 278 9.28 4.26 -5.59
CA SER A 278 10.56 4.94 -5.85
C SER A 278 11.79 4.27 -5.20
N ASP A 279 11.63 3.54 -4.10
CA ASP A 279 12.75 2.85 -3.41
C ASP A 279 12.80 1.34 -3.70
N ILE A 280 11.95 0.82 -4.59
CA ILE A 280 11.82 -0.63 -4.81
C ILE A 280 12.46 -1.00 -6.14
N GLU A 281 13.66 -1.56 -6.07
CA GLU A 281 14.46 -1.97 -7.23
C GLU A 281 14.47 -3.49 -7.47
N GLU A 282 14.14 -4.28 -6.45
CA GLU A 282 14.23 -5.75 -6.49
C GLU A 282 12.97 -6.41 -5.90
N LEU A 283 12.75 -7.68 -6.24
CA LEU A 283 11.70 -8.48 -5.63
C LEU A 283 12.04 -8.77 -4.16
N PRO A 284 11.04 -8.80 -3.26
CA PRO A 284 11.27 -9.20 -1.88
C PRO A 284 11.74 -10.65 -1.80
N ASP A 285 12.52 -10.96 -0.76
CA ASP A 285 12.94 -12.33 -0.45
C ASP A 285 11.72 -13.26 -0.38
N HIS A 286 11.78 -14.38 -1.10
CA HIS A 286 10.67 -15.31 -1.20
C HIS A 286 11.15 -16.77 -1.28
N GLN A 287 10.32 -17.67 -0.78
CA GLN A 287 10.49 -19.12 -0.92
C GLN A 287 9.16 -19.70 -1.40
N ASN A 288 9.18 -20.47 -2.49
CA ASN A 288 7.97 -21.03 -3.11
C ASN A 288 6.87 -19.97 -3.38
N ASN A 289 7.26 -18.79 -3.88
CA ASN A 289 6.40 -17.63 -4.13
C ASN A 289 5.75 -17.00 -2.88
N GLU A 290 6.11 -17.42 -1.67
CA GLU A 290 5.66 -16.79 -0.43
C GLU A 290 6.77 -15.90 0.16
N THR A 291 6.40 -14.67 0.52
CA THR A 291 7.27 -13.67 1.13
C THR A 291 7.05 -13.62 2.64
N PRO A 292 8.04 -13.22 3.45
CA PRO A 292 7.86 -13.02 4.90
C PRO A 292 7.02 -11.76 5.23
N LEU A 293 6.63 -10.99 4.21
CA LEU A 293 5.94 -9.72 4.34
C LEU A 293 4.50 -9.92 4.79
N ILE A 294 4.02 -9.05 5.67
CA ILE A 294 2.63 -9.05 6.14
C ILE A 294 1.90 -7.89 5.47
N LEU A 295 0.75 -8.17 4.86
CA LEU A 295 -0.11 -7.12 4.36
C LEU A 295 -0.71 -6.33 5.53
N ALA A 296 -0.32 -5.07 5.69
CA ALA A 296 -0.82 -4.16 6.73
C ALA A 296 -2.26 -3.67 6.49
N VAL A 297 -3.07 -4.44 5.77
CA VAL A 297 -4.48 -4.16 5.47
C VAL A 297 -5.31 -5.33 5.98
N SER A 298 -6.19 -5.07 6.96
CA SER A 298 -7.05 -6.11 7.52
C SER A 298 -8.00 -6.68 6.48
N GLN A 299 -8.42 -7.93 6.67
CA GLN A 299 -9.36 -8.60 5.77
C GLN A 299 -10.71 -7.87 5.65
N ASP A 300 -11.15 -7.21 6.73
CA ASP A 300 -12.35 -6.37 6.74
C ASP A 300 -12.19 -5.17 5.78
N LYS A 301 -11.05 -4.46 5.84
CA LYS A 301 -10.75 -3.34 4.94
C LYS A 301 -10.59 -3.80 3.49
N GLN A 302 -9.93 -4.92 3.26
CA GLN A 302 -9.82 -5.49 1.91
C GLN A 302 -11.21 -5.79 1.31
N SER A 303 -12.13 -6.29 2.14
CA SER A 303 -13.51 -6.59 1.73
C SER A 303 -14.29 -5.31 1.45
N GLU A 304 -14.19 -4.29 2.31
CA GLU A 304 -14.80 -2.97 2.10
C GLU A 304 -14.37 -2.34 0.77
N TYR A 305 -13.06 -2.30 0.50
CA TYR A 305 -12.54 -1.73 -0.74
C TYR A 305 -12.97 -2.53 -1.98
N ARG A 306 -13.00 -3.87 -1.88
CA ARG A 306 -13.49 -4.73 -2.96
C ARG A 306 -14.97 -4.48 -3.27
N ASP A 307 -15.80 -4.32 -2.25
CA ASP A 307 -17.23 -4.13 -2.43
C ASP A 307 -17.52 -2.74 -3.03
N LYS A 308 -16.80 -1.72 -2.56
CA LYS A 308 -16.82 -0.36 -3.12
C LYS A 308 -16.34 -0.28 -4.58
N ALA A 309 -15.39 -1.13 -4.97
CA ALA A 309 -14.92 -1.22 -6.35
C ALA A 309 -15.94 -1.90 -7.28
N LYS A 310 -16.81 -2.77 -6.76
CA LYS A 310 -17.85 -3.48 -7.54
C LYS A 310 -19.18 -2.75 -7.66
N GLN A 311 -19.54 -1.94 -6.67
CA GLN A 311 -20.88 -1.34 -6.54
C GLN A 311 -20.86 0.18 -6.70
N GLU A 312 -20.82 0.91 -5.57
CA GLU A 312 -20.88 2.37 -5.51
C GLU A 312 -19.54 2.93 -5.06
N SER A 313 -18.72 3.27 -6.05
CA SER A 313 -17.43 3.91 -5.83
C SER A 313 -17.60 5.37 -5.44
N ASP A 314 -16.77 5.84 -4.52
CA ASP A 314 -16.76 7.22 -4.04
C ASP A 314 -15.33 7.75 -3.90
N LEU A 315 -15.18 9.07 -3.99
CA LEU A 315 -13.88 9.73 -3.98
C LEU A 315 -13.17 9.63 -2.63
N ASP A 316 -13.89 9.60 -1.52
CA ASP A 316 -13.29 9.52 -0.19
C ASP A 316 -12.68 8.14 0.08
N THR A 317 -13.30 7.09 -0.45
CA THR A 317 -12.75 5.73 -0.46
C THR A 317 -11.50 5.67 -1.33
N ILE A 318 -11.49 6.30 -2.51
CA ILE A 318 -10.28 6.40 -3.34
C ILE A 318 -9.14 7.09 -2.58
N LYS A 319 -9.39 8.25 -1.95
CA LYS A 319 -8.39 8.98 -1.17
C LYS A 319 -7.81 8.14 -0.03
N ARG A 320 -8.67 7.42 0.72
CA ARG A 320 -8.26 6.52 1.80
C ARG A 320 -7.44 5.33 1.29
N LEU A 321 -7.84 4.77 0.14
CA LEU A 321 -7.14 3.68 -0.49
C LEU A 321 -5.77 4.11 -1.01
N GLU A 322 -5.65 5.28 -1.65
CA GLU A 322 -4.36 5.85 -2.09
C GLU A 322 -3.37 6.02 -0.93
N ARG A 323 -3.83 6.53 0.22
CA ARG A 323 -3.01 6.62 1.43
C ARG A 323 -2.58 5.24 1.92
N THR A 324 -3.49 4.26 1.91
CA THR A 324 -3.20 2.87 2.31
C THR A 324 -2.17 2.22 1.38
N LEU A 325 -2.25 2.47 0.08
CA LEU A 325 -1.35 1.89 -0.93
C LEU A 325 0.06 2.46 -0.87
N THR A 326 0.24 3.66 -0.32
CA THR A 326 1.57 4.20 -0.03
C THR A 326 2.30 3.34 1.01
N ASP A 327 1.56 2.79 1.97
CA ASP A 327 2.11 1.97 3.08
C ASP A 327 2.06 0.45 2.77
N ALA A 328 1.45 0.06 1.65
CA ALA A 328 1.28 -1.34 1.21
C ALA A 328 1.74 -1.54 -0.25
N PRO A 329 3.03 -1.33 -0.56
CA PRO A 329 3.52 -1.18 -1.93
C PRO A 329 3.35 -2.42 -2.82
N PHE A 330 3.35 -3.60 -2.20
CA PHE A 330 3.22 -4.88 -2.89
C PHE A 330 1.77 -5.33 -3.08
N TRP A 331 0.79 -4.58 -2.55
CA TRP A 331 -0.63 -4.94 -2.67
C TRP A 331 -1.22 -4.48 -4.01
N LEU A 332 -0.80 -5.14 -5.09
CA LEU A 332 -1.22 -4.82 -6.47
C LEU A 332 -2.74 -4.86 -6.65
N THR A 333 -3.41 -5.76 -5.95
CA THR A 333 -4.88 -5.87 -5.96
C THR A 333 -5.57 -4.58 -5.49
N GLY A 334 -4.99 -3.86 -4.52
CA GLY A 334 -5.56 -2.60 -4.07
C GLY A 334 -5.46 -1.49 -5.12
N HIS A 335 -4.38 -1.45 -5.91
CA HIS A 335 -4.27 -0.52 -7.05
C HIS A 335 -5.30 -0.83 -8.15
N PHE A 336 -5.62 -2.12 -8.36
CA PHE A 336 -6.70 -2.52 -9.26
C PHE A 336 -8.08 -2.04 -8.77
N TYR A 337 -8.33 -2.04 -7.45
CA TYR A 337 -9.56 -1.47 -6.91
C TYR A 337 -9.65 0.04 -7.15
N VAL A 338 -8.56 0.80 -7.01
CA VAL A 338 -8.55 2.22 -7.40
C VAL A 338 -8.93 2.38 -8.87
N TYR A 339 -8.31 1.59 -9.76
CA TYR A 339 -8.62 1.63 -11.20
C TYR A 339 -10.11 1.39 -11.48
N GLN A 340 -10.70 0.39 -10.84
CA GLN A 340 -12.14 0.08 -10.98
C GLN A 340 -13.00 1.23 -10.44
N MET A 341 -12.67 1.78 -9.28
CA MET A 341 -13.42 2.89 -8.69
C MET A 341 -13.39 4.14 -9.58
N LEU A 342 -12.23 4.46 -10.17
CA LEU A 342 -12.10 5.58 -11.10
C LEU A 342 -12.89 5.35 -12.39
N LYS A 343 -12.90 4.12 -12.91
CA LYS A 343 -13.74 3.73 -14.06
C LYS A 343 -15.22 3.90 -13.74
N ASN A 344 -15.68 3.48 -12.56
CA ASN A 344 -17.07 3.62 -12.14
C ASN A 344 -17.49 5.10 -12.00
N LEU A 345 -16.56 5.98 -11.62
CA LEU A 345 -16.78 7.43 -11.53
C LEU A 345 -16.61 8.17 -12.88
N ASN A 346 -16.37 7.44 -13.98
CA ASN A 346 -16.09 7.98 -15.31
C ASN A 346 -14.83 8.89 -15.39
N LEU A 347 -13.87 8.71 -14.48
CA LEU A 347 -12.58 9.41 -14.48
C LEU A 347 -11.55 8.63 -15.30
N GLU A 348 -11.75 8.58 -16.61
CA GLU A 348 -11.00 7.67 -17.50
C GLU A 348 -9.51 7.96 -17.56
N GLU A 349 -9.13 9.24 -17.61
CA GLU A 349 -7.72 9.65 -17.71
C GLU A 349 -6.94 9.28 -16.45
N ALA A 350 -7.53 9.51 -15.27
CA ALA A 350 -6.98 9.10 -13.99
C ALA A 350 -6.88 7.57 -13.87
N ALA A 351 -7.93 6.84 -14.28
CA ALA A 351 -7.92 5.38 -14.29
C ALA A 351 -6.79 4.84 -15.18
N GLN A 352 -6.64 5.41 -16.39
CA GLN A 352 -5.61 5.02 -17.33
C GLN A 352 -4.21 5.28 -16.78
N ALA A 353 -3.98 6.43 -16.15
CA ALA A 353 -2.72 6.75 -15.51
C ALA A 353 -2.36 5.76 -14.39
N VAL A 354 -3.29 5.41 -13.51
CA VAL A 354 -3.07 4.36 -12.50
C VAL A 354 -2.68 3.04 -13.15
N SER A 355 -3.38 2.67 -14.22
CA SER A 355 -3.13 1.42 -14.93
C SER A 355 -1.73 1.37 -15.54
N GLU A 356 -1.30 2.44 -16.21
CA GLU A 356 0.02 2.56 -16.83
C GLU A 356 1.15 2.42 -15.81
N GLU A 357 1.08 3.15 -14.70
CA GLU A 357 2.12 3.11 -13.66
C GLU A 357 2.23 1.71 -13.04
N VAL A 358 1.10 1.08 -12.71
CA VAL A 358 1.09 -0.27 -12.11
C VAL A 358 1.68 -1.30 -13.06
N LYS A 359 1.38 -1.19 -14.35
CA LYS A 359 1.94 -2.09 -15.37
C LYS A 359 3.43 -1.86 -15.55
N ALA A 360 3.88 -0.61 -15.59
CA ALA A 360 5.30 -0.28 -15.69
C ALA A 360 6.09 -0.90 -14.52
N PHE A 361 5.58 -0.80 -13.29
CA PHE A 361 6.18 -1.42 -12.11
C PHE A 361 6.15 -2.97 -12.18
N ALA A 362 5.04 -3.58 -12.59
CA ALA A 362 4.96 -5.03 -12.76
C ALA A 362 5.84 -5.56 -13.93
N GLN A 363 6.26 -4.69 -14.84
CA GLN A 363 7.21 -5.01 -15.91
C GLN A 363 8.66 -4.85 -15.46
N SER A 364 8.96 -3.88 -14.59
CA SER A 364 10.31 -3.70 -14.03
C SER A 364 10.70 -4.82 -13.08
N LEU A 365 9.72 -5.50 -12.45
CA LEU A 365 9.94 -6.62 -11.53
C LEU A 365 9.18 -7.88 -11.98
N PRO A 366 9.68 -8.62 -12.98
CA PRO A 366 9.00 -9.81 -13.50
C PRO A 366 8.79 -10.88 -12.42
N GLY A 367 7.56 -11.37 -12.25
CA GLY A 367 7.22 -12.39 -11.25
C GLY A 367 6.63 -11.82 -9.96
N ILE A 368 6.58 -10.49 -9.80
CA ILE A 368 5.91 -9.85 -8.65
C ILE A 368 4.42 -10.23 -8.56
N GLU A 369 3.77 -10.48 -9.69
CA GLU A 369 2.35 -10.82 -9.79
C GLU A 369 1.99 -12.19 -9.23
N VAL A 370 2.95 -13.13 -9.14
CA VAL A 370 2.73 -14.47 -8.59
C VAL A 370 3.11 -14.61 -7.13
N LEU A 371 3.71 -13.57 -6.53
CA LEU A 371 4.11 -13.57 -5.13
C LEU A 371 2.92 -13.41 -4.19
N SER A 372 3.10 -13.92 -2.96
CA SER A 372 2.14 -13.83 -1.88
C SER A 372 2.78 -13.27 -0.60
N PHE A 373 2.00 -12.56 0.18
CA PHE A 373 2.30 -12.21 1.56
C PHE A 373 2.28 -13.46 2.45
N LYS A 374 2.83 -13.32 3.65
CA LYS A 374 2.71 -14.27 4.75
C LYS A 374 1.25 -14.64 4.98
N ASN A 375 0.99 -15.94 5.15
CA ASN A 375 -0.35 -16.56 5.19
C ASN A 375 -1.01 -16.69 3.81
N SER A 376 -0.20 -16.76 2.75
CA SER A 376 -0.65 -17.07 1.38
C SER A 376 -1.68 -16.10 0.78
N ILE A 377 -1.69 -14.83 1.22
CA ILE A 377 -2.51 -13.78 0.59
C ILE A 377 -1.77 -13.30 -0.67
N PRO A 378 -2.34 -13.38 -1.88
CA PRO A 378 -1.61 -13.01 -3.09
C PRO A 378 -1.41 -11.50 -3.21
N PHE A 379 -0.30 -11.07 -3.80
CA PHE A 379 -0.06 -9.65 -4.16
C PHE A 379 -1.10 -9.18 -5.18
N ALA A 380 -1.33 -10.00 -6.22
CA ALA A 380 -2.34 -9.82 -7.25
C ALA A 380 -3.31 -11.02 -7.25
N ASN A 381 -4.60 -10.78 -7.08
CA ASN A 381 -5.61 -11.82 -7.30
C ASN A 381 -5.78 -12.13 -8.80
N GLU A 382 -6.51 -13.19 -9.12
CA GLU A 382 -6.73 -13.65 -10.51
C GLU A 382 -7.22 -12.53 -11.45
N ALA A 383 -8.23 -11.76 -11.03
CA ALA A 383 -8.73 -10.61 -11.81
C ALA A 383 -7.68 -9.51 -12.01
N THR A 384 -6.80 -9.29 -11.02
CA THR A 384 -5.69 -8.33 -11.11
C THR A 384 -4.63 -8.83 -12.08
N ILE A 385 -4.28 -10.12 -12.03
CA ILE A 385 -3.34 -10.75 -12.96
C ILE A 385 -3.85 -10.63 -14.39
N GLU A 386 -5.13 -10.94 -14.63
CA GLU A 386 -5.75 -10.74 -15.94
C GLU A 386 -5.70 -9.28 -16.40
N TRP A 387 -5.97 -8.33 -15.50
CA TRP A 387 -5.91 -6.89 -15.81
C TRP A 387 -4.49 -6.41 -16.16
N LEU A 388 -3.48 -6.91 -15.46
CA LEU A 388 -2.06 -6.63 -15.76
C LEU A 388 -1.65 -7.26 -17.10
N ASN A 389 -2.08 -8.50 -17.35
CA ASN A 389 -1.74 -9.25 -18.56
C ASN A 389 -2.44 -8.71 -19.81
N LYS A 390 -3.69 -8.23 -19.69
CA LYS A 390 -4.43 -7.55 -20.78
C LYS A 390 -3.63 -6.41 -21.43
N ALA A 391 -2.65 -5.86 -20.72
CA ALA A 391 -1.79 -4.79 -21.23
C ALA A 391 -0.33 -5.16 -21.46
N ARG A 392 0.16 -6.30 -20.97
CA ARG A 392 1.42 -6.87 -21.50
C ARG A 392 1.27 -7.17 -22.99
N SER A 393 0.06 -7.54 -23.44
CA SER A 393 -0.30 -7.61 -24.86
C SER A 393 -0.25 -6.25 -25.59
N SER A 394 -0.16 -5.14 -24.87
CA SER A 394 -0.12 -3.76 -25.41
C SER A 394 1.25 -3.08 -25.28
N ALA A 395 2.14 -3.59 -24.41
CA ALA A 395 3.33 -2.85 -23.95
C ALA A 395 4.67 -3.34 -24.51
N THR A 396 4.73 -4.46 -25.23
CA THR A 396 5.87 -4.76 -26.11
C THR A 396 5.60 -4.21 -27.52
N GLY A 397 5.84 -2.91 -27.74
CA GLY A 397 5.58 -2.34 -29.07
C GLY A 397 5.86 -0.87 -29.33
N ASN A 398 6.96 -0.29 -28.87
CA ASN A 398 7.61 0.82 -29.58
C ASN A 398 8.99 0.34 -30.04
N GLY A 399 9.30 0.08 -31.31
CA GLY A 399 8.58 0.39 -32.53
C GLY A 399 8.57 -0.77 -33.54
N GLN A 400 7.38 -1.31 -33.72
CA GLN A 400 6.80 -1.68 -35.01
C GLN A 400 5.33 -1.89 -34.68
N GLN A 401 4.41 -1.31 -35.45
CA GLN A 401 2.99 -1.61 -35.27
C GLN A 401 2.79 -3.10 -35.57
N VAL A 402 2.86 -3.93 -34.54
CA VAL A 402 2.49 -5.33 -34.62
C VAL A 402 1.00 -5.35 -34.32
N LEU A 403 0.22 -5.50 -35.40
CA LEU A 403 -1.19 -5.88 -35.36
C LEU A 403 -1.39 -6.90 -34.24
N PRO A 404 -2.31 -6.70 -33.28
CA PRO A 404 -2.59 -7.71 -32.26
C PRO A 404 -2.80 -9.04 -32.94
N SER A 405 -1.83 -9.95 -32.75
CA SER A 405 -1.86 -11.33 -33.19
C SER A 405 -2.13 -12.13 -31.94
N VAL A 406 -3.24 -12.86 -31.89
CA VAL A 406 -3.33 -14.02 -31.00
C VAL A 406 -2.26 -14.96 -31.51
N VAL A 407 -1.17 -15.11 -30.75
CA VAL A 407 -0.11 -16.05 -31.11
C VAL A 407 -0.68 -17.44 -30.89
N VAL A 408 -1.38 -17.97 -31.89
CA VAL A 408 -1.71 -19.39 -31.97
C VAL A 408 -0.39 -20.10 -32.22
N GLN A 409 0.25 -20.55 -31.14
CA GLN A 409 1.43 -21.40 -31.25
C GLN A 409 1.02 -22.70 -31.94
N GLU A 410 1.90 -23.28 -32.78
CA GLU A 410 1.64 -24.57 -33.43
C GLU A 410 1.27 -25.69 -32.43
N GLY A 411 1.67 -25.55 -31.16
CA GLY A 411 1.30 -26.44 -30.05
C GLY A 411 -0.06 -26.17 -29.39
N ASP A 412 -0.68 -25.01 -29.63
CA ASP A 412 -2.05 -24.64 -29.22
C ASP A 412 -3.09 -25.01 -30.28
N LEU A 413 -2.69 -25.79 -31.29
CA LEU A 413 -3.61 -26.72 -31.95
C LEU A 413 -4.05 -27.75 -30.89
N VAL A 414 -4.95 -27.33 -29.99
CA VAL A 414 -5.68 -28.20 -29.07
C VAL A 414 -6.02 -29.47 -29.85
N SER A 415 -5.60 -30.62 -29.32
CA SER A 415 -5.91 -31.94 -29.88
C SER A 415 -7.40 -31.97 -30.16
N MET A 416 -7.81 -31.82 -31.43
CA MET A 416 -9.21 -31.70 -31.83
C MET A 416 -9.94 -33.06 -31.80
N ASP A 417 -9.46 -33.99 -30.97
CA ASP A 417 -10.06 -35.30 -30.76
C ASP A 417 -11.29 -35.22 -29.84
N ASP A 418 -11.50 -34.09 -29.15
CA ASP A 418 -12.59 -33.88 -28.19
C ASP A 418 -13.77 -33.03 -28.72
N VAL A 419 -13.78 -32.67 -30.02
CA VAL A 419 -14.89 -31.89 -30.60
C VAL A 419 -16.05 -32.82 -30.97
N THR A 420 -17.21 -32.61 -30.34
CA THR A 420 -18.46 -33.34 -30.56
C THR A 420 -19.56 -32.40 -31.06
N LEU A 421 -20.68 -32.96 -31.56
CA LEU A 421 -21.85 -32.15 -31.95
C LEU A 421 -22.38 -31.27 -30.80
N GLU A 422 -22.24 -31.72 -29.56
CA GLU A 422 -22.76 -31.04 -28.37
C GLU A 422 -21.95 -29.80 -27.99
N ASN A 423 -20.62 -29.85 -28.15
CA ASN A 423 -19.72 -28.76 -27.78
C ASN A 423 -19.28 -27.87 -28.96
N LEU A 424 -19.65 -28.22 -30.20
CA LEU A 424 -19.28 -27.49 -31.41
C LEU A 424 -19.68 -26.01 -31.35
N GLY A 425 -20.89 -25.71 -30.86
CA GLY A 425 -21.38 -24.33 -30.79
C GLY A 425 -20.55 -23.45 -29.86
N GLU A 426 -20.16 -23.96 -28.70
CA GLU A 426 -19.31 -23.27 -27.73
C GLU A 426 -17.90 -23.05 -28.29
N ARG A 427 -17.31 -24.08 -28.92
CA ARG A 427 -15.97 -23.98 -29.52
C ARG A 427 -15.91 -23.02 -30.70
N VAL A 428 -16.91 -23.02 -31.58
CA VAL A 428 -16.96 -22.06 -32.68
C VAL A 428 -17.20 -20.64 -32.15
N ALA A 429 -18.00 -20.46 -31.10
CA ALA A 429 -18.20 -19.15 -30.47
C ALA A 429 -16.91 -18.61 -29.82
N GLU A 430 -16.14 -19.47 -29.15
CA GLU A 430 -14.83 -19.14 -28.57
C GLU A 430 -13.84 -18.69 -29.67
N VAL A 431 -13.73 -19.47 -30.75
CA VAL A 431 -12.85 -19.12 -31.88
C VAL A 431 -13.32 -17.87 -32.61
N ALA A 432 -14.63 -17.64 -32.73
CA ALA A 432 -15.19 -16.43 -33.34
C ALA A 432 -14.91 -15.17 -32.51
N GLN A 433 -15.00 -15.26 -31.17
CA GLN A 433 -14.59 -14.16 -30.29
C GLN A 433 -13.10 -13.85 -30.45
N ASN A 434 -12.25 -14.88 -30.53
CA ASN A 434 -10.82 -14.69 -30.77
C ASN A 434 -10.53 -14.09 -32.15
N LEU A 435 -11.35 -14.39 -33.16
CA LEU A 435 -11.23 -13.83 -34.50
C LEU A 435 -11.56 -12.33 -34.54
N GLU A 436 -12.49 -11.86 -33.70
CA GLU A 436 -12.81 -10.43 -33.57
C GLU A 436 -11.69 -9.64 -32.87
N LEU A 437 -10.94 -10.30 -31.99
CA LEU A 437 -9.85 -9.71 -31.23
C LEU A 437 -8.51 -9.73 -31.99
N ASP A 438 -8.34 -10.64 -32.95
CA ASP A 438 -7.12 -10.81 -33.73
C ASP A 438 -7.13 -9.98 -35.03
N SER A 439 -6.12 -9.16 -35.23
CA SER A 439 -5.92 -8.35 -36.45
C SER A 439 -4.74 -8.80 -37.31
N SER A 440 -4.00 -9.82 -36.87
CA SER A 440 -2.88 -10.41 -37.60
C SER A 440 -3.39 -11.33 -38.70
N GLY A 441 -2.85 -11.17 -39.91
CA GLY A 441 -3.20 -12.04 -41.04
C GLY A 441 -2.91 -13.53 -40.76
N ARG A 442 -1.80 -13.83 -40.08
CA ARG A 442 -1.46 -15.20 -39.66
C ARG A 442 -2.44 -15.72 -38.60
N GLY A 443 -2.73 -14.91 -37.59
CA GLY A 443 -3.63 -15.28 -36.50
C GLY A 443 -5.05 -15.57 -37.00
N GLN A 444 -5.60 -14.67 -37.82
CA GLN A 444 -6.88 -14.88 -38.50
C GLN A 444 -6.88 -16.13 -39.38
N PHE A 445 -5.79 -16.40 -40.12
CA PHE A 445 -5.66 -17.61 -40.92
C PHE A 445 -5.73 -18.87 -40.05
N MET A 446 -5.00 -18.91 -38.94
CA MET A 446 -4.99 -20.06 -38.01
C MET A 446 -6.35 -20.27 -37.33
N LEU A 447 -7.02 -19.20 -36.90
CA LEU A 447 -8.36 -19.27 -36.28
C LEU A 447 -9.41 -19.77 -37.28
N HIS A 448 -9.38 -19.30 -38.54
CA HIS A 448 -10.23 -19.85 -39.59
C HIS A 448 -9.94 -21.33 -39.88
N LEU A 449 -8.67 -21.73 -39.87
CA LEU A 449 -8.29 -23.13 -40.02
C LEU A 449 -8.81 -24.00 -38.86
N GLN A 450 -8.84 -23.47 -37.63
CA GLN A 450 -9.45 -24.15 -36.47
C GLN A 450 -10.96 -24.34 -36.66
N ILE A 451 -11.70 -23.33 -37.15
CA ILE A 451 -13.13 -23.46 -37.46
C ILE A 451 -13.35 -24.58 -38.49
N VAL A 452 -12.54 -24.61 -39.55
CA VAL A 452 -12.62 -25.67 -40.58
C VAL A 452 -12.38 -27.06 -39.99
N LYS A 453 -11.37 -27.21 -39.13
CA LYS A 453 -11.08 -28.49 -38.44
C LYS A 453 -12.21 -28.91 -37.51
N ALA A 454 -12.79 -27.98 -36.76
CA ALA A 454 -13.91 -28.26 -35.86
C ALA A 454 -15.14 -28.77 -36.62
N TYR A 455 -15.52 -28.11 -37.72
CA TYR A 455 -16.62 -28.59 -38.57
C TYR A 455 -16.30 -29.92 -39.25
N GLN A 456 -15.05 -30.14 -39.66
CA GLN A 456 -14.61 -31.38 -40.28
C GLN A 456 -14.62 -32.56 -39.29
N ALA A 457 -14.23 -32.36 -38.03
CA ALA A 457 -14.26 -33.38 -36.98
C ALA A 457 -15.70 -33.89 -36.73
N VAL A 458 -16.68 -32.98 -36.83
CA VAL A 458 -18.10 -33.27 -36.61
C VAL A 458 -18.82 -33.72 -37.89
N GLY A 459 -18.15 -33.70 -39.05
CA GLY A 459 -18.71 -34.13 -40.34
C GLY A 459 -19.60 -33.09 -41.04
N LEU A 460 -19.56 -31.83 -40.62
CA LEU A 460 -20.33 -30.73 -41.23
C LEU A 460 -19.56 -30.07 -42.39
N TYR A 461 -19.18 -30.86 -43.38
CA TYR A 461 -18.28 -30.46 -44.46
C TYR A 461 -18.75 -29.23 -45.28
N ALA A 462 -20.06 -29.08 -45.49
CA ALA A 462 -20.60 -27.97 -46.27
C ALA A 462 -20.31 -26.60 -45.63
N LEU A 463 -20.26 -26.54 -44.30
CA LEU A 463 -19.98 -25.31 -43.55
C LEU A 463 -18.51 -24.91 -43.62
N CYS A 464 -17.60 -25.81 -44.01
CA CYS A 464 -16.18 -25.50 -44.17
C CYS A 464 -15.92 -24.66 -45.43
N LEU A 465 -16.74 -24.78 -46.48
CA LEU A 465 -16.46 -24.21 -47.80
C LEU A 465 -16.21 -22.69 -47.78
N PRO A 466 -17.02 -21.84 -47.11
CA PRO A 466 -16.78 -20.39 -47.11
C PRO A 466 -15.45 -20.01 -46.44
N TYR A 467 -15.05 -20.75 -45.40
CA TYR A 467 -13.79 -20.52 -44.71
C TYR A 467 -12.60 -21.00 -45.54
N LEU A 468 -12.73 -22.14 -46.23
CA LEU A 468 -11.73 -22.61 -47.18
C LEU A 468 -11.57 -21.64 -48.36
N GLU A 469 -12.66 -21.10 -48.92
CA GLU A 469 -12.63 -20.06 -49.96
C GLU A 469 -11.80 -18.85 -49.51
N LYS A 470 -12.04 -18.38 -48.27
CA LYS A 470 -11.28 -17.27 -47.69
C LYS A 470 -9.80 -17.60 -47.48
N LEU A 471 -9.49 -18.77 -46.93
CA LEU A 471 -8.12 -19.22 -46.67
C LEU A 471 -7.34 -19.43 -47.98
N TRP A 472 -8.02 -19.85 -49.04
CA TRP A 472 -7.40 -20.11 -50.33
C TRP A 472 -6.90 -18.84 -51.01
N VAL A 473 -7.71 -17.77 -50.97
CA VAL A 473 -7.30 -16.46 -51.49
C VAL A 473 -6.02 -16.00 -50.79
N ILE A 474 -5.96 -16.11 -49.45
CA ILE A 474 -4.80 -15.72 -48.66
C ILE A 474 -3.56 -16.58 -49.01
N ARG A 475 -3.75 -17.89 -49.21
CA ARG A 475 -2.69 -18.82 -49.60
C ARG A 475 -2.01 -18.39 -50.91
N ASP A 476 -2.81 -18.05 -51.92
CA ASP A 476 -2.32 -17.67 -53.24
C ASP A 476 -1.66 -16.28 -53.21
N GLU A 477 -2.29 -15.29 -52.56
CA GLU A 477 -1.78 -13.93 -52.44
C GLU A 477 -0.42 -13.87 -51.71
N MET A 478 -0.27 -14.66 -50.64
CA MET A 478 0.96 -14.71 -49.83
C MET A 478 1.98 -15.73 -50.33
N SER A 479 1.68 -16.49 -51.38
CA SER A 479 2.52 -17.61 -51.85
C SER A 479 2.92 -18.55 -50.71
N LEU A 480 1.91 -18.98 -49.92
CA LEU A 480 2.11 -19.71 -48.65
C LEU A 480 2.95 -20.99 -48.82
N SER A 481 2.88 -21.64 -49.99
CA SER A 481 3.69 -22.83 -50.29
C SER A 481 5.21 -22.57 -50.27
N GLY A 482 5.65 -21.34 -50.58
CA GLY A 482 7.05 -20.94 -50.50
C GLY A 482 7.47 -20.41 -49.13
N TRP A 483 6.52 -19.83 -48.38
CA TRP A 483 6.78 -19.22 -47.07
C TRP A 483 6.66 -20.23 -45.92
N GLU A 484 5.57 -20.99 -45.88
CA GLU A 484 5.29 -22.04 -44.88
C GLU A 484 4.72 -23.29 -45.54
N PRO A 485 5.59 -24.15 -46.12
CA PRO A 485 5.17 -25.30 -46.91
C PRO A 485 4.32 -26.30 -46.10
N HIS A 486 4.62 -26.47 -44.80
CA HIS A 486 3.87 -27.37 -43.92
C HIS A 486 2.41 -26.94 -43.72
N LEU A 487 2.17 -25.63 -43.55
CA LEU A 487 0.83 -25.08 -43.38
C LEU A 487 0.04 -25.13 -44.69
N SER A 488 0.68 -24.84 -45.82
CA SER A 488 0.05 -25.00 -47.15
C SER A 488 -0.35 -26.46 -47.40
N LEU A 489 0.51 -27.42 -47.06
CA LEU A 489 0.21 -28.84 -47.25
C LEU A 489 -0.95 -29.29 -46.34
N GLN A 490 -1.02 -28.78 -45.10
CA GLN A 490 -2.14 -29.05 -44.21
C GLN A 490 -3.47 -28.52 -44.76
N LEU A 491 -3.49 -27.30 -45.31
CA LEU A 491 -4.69 -26.75 -45.94
C LEU A 491 -5.10 -27.58 -47.17
N ASP A 492 -4.14 -28.00 -47.99
CA ASP A 492 -4.39 -28.81 -49.18
C ASP A 492 -5.01 -30.17 -48.81
N GLU A 493 -4.43 -30.87 -47.81
CA GLU A 493 -4.96 -32.15 -47.33
C GLU A 493 -6.37 -32.01 -46.75
N LEU A 494 -6.63 -30.96 -45.98
CA LEU A 494 -7.96 -30.70 -45.40
C LEU A 494 -8.98 -30.38 -46.49
N THR A 495 -8.61 -29.53 -47.45
CA THR A 495 -9.46 -29.18 -48.59
C THR A 495 -9.79 -30.42 -49.43
N GLN A 496 -8.78 -31.25 -49.74
CA GLN A 496 -8.99 -32.50 -50.47
C GLN A 496 -9.93 -33.46 -49.73
N LYS A 497 -9.73 -33.65 -48.41
CA LYS A 497 -10.60 -34.50 -47.58
C LYS A 497 -12.04 -33.99 -47.60
N ILE A 498 -12.25 -32.69 -47.40
CA ILE A 498 -13.58 -32.06 -47.37
C ILE A 498 -14.25 -32.16 -48.75
N LEU A 499 -13.53 -31.89 -49.84
CA LEU A 499 -14.07 -31.97 -51.18
C LEU A 499 -14.44 -33.40 -51.57
N LYS A 500 -13.61 -34.40 -51.27
CA LYS A 500 -13.93 -35.81 -51.57
C LYS A 500 -15.16 -36.30 -50.80
N GLN A 501 -15.43 -35.76 -49.61
CA GLN A 501 -16.64 -36.08 -48.85
C GLN A 501 -17.91 -35.41 -49.43
N LEU A 502 -17.80 -34.17 -49.92
CA LEU A 502 -18.92 -33.44 -50.50
C LEU A 502 -19.22 -33.83 -51.96
N TYR A 503 -18.16 -34.05 -52.73
CA TYR A 503 -18.18 -34.37 -54.14
C TYR A 503 -17.29 -35.61 -54.34
N PRO A 504 -17.87 -36.82 -54.38
CA PRO A 504 -17.07 -38.04 -54.55
C PRO A 504 -16.39 -38.16 -55.91
N ASN A 505 -16.96 -37.53 -56.94
CA ASN A 505 -16.45 -37.53 -58.30
C ASN A 505 -16.03 -36.12 -58.72
N LYS A 506 -14.91 -36.05 -59.43
CA LYS A 506 -14.33 -34.80 -59.94
C LYS A 506 -15.31 -34.00 -60.83
N GLU A 507 -16.13 -34.71 -61.61
CA GLU A 507 -17.13 -34.14 -62.51
C GLU A 507 -18.27 -33.42 -61.76
N LEU A 508 -18.44 -33.68 -60.46
CA LEU A 508 -19.46 -33.05 -59.62
C LEU A 508 -18.95 -31.79 -58.91
N LEU A 509 -17.68 -31.44 -59.08
CA LEU A 509 -17.10 -30.25 -58.49
C LEU A 509 -17.70 -28.99 -59.15
N PRO A 510 -18.34 -28.09 -58.39
CA PRO A 510 -18.85 -26.84 -58.93
C PRO A 510 -17.75 -26.02 -59.61
N ALA A 511 -18.06 -25.38 -60.74
CA ALA A 511 -17.11 -24.55 -61.50
C ALA A 511 -16.44 -23.44 -60.66
N LYS A 512 -17.10 -22.99 -59.58
CA LYS A 512 -16.51 -22.02 -58.64
C LYS A 512 -15.29 -22.54 -57.88
N PHE A 513 -15.05 -23.86 -57.87
CA PHE A 513 -13.92 -24.51 -57.20
C PHE A 513 -12.91 -25.09 -58.20
N GLU A 514 -12.93 -24.64 -59.46
CA GLU A 514 -11.98 -25.08 -60.49
C GLU A 514 -10.51 -24.87 -60.07
N ALA A 515 -10.23 -23.81 -59.29
CA ALA A 515 -8.91 -23.56 -58.72
C ALA A 515 -8.43 -24.67 -57.74
N TRP A 516 -9.35 -25.46 -57.18
CA TRP A 516 -9.07 -26.55 -56.23
C TRP A 516 -8.97 -27.90 -56.93
N GLU A 517 -9.22 -27.94 -58.25
CA GLU A 517 -9.18 -29.15 -59.06
C GLU A 517 -7.79 -29.80 -59.06
N SER A 518 -6.73 -29.00 -58.94
CA SER A 518 -5.34 -29.48 -58.86
C SER A 518 -5.07 -30.31 -57.60
N ILE A 519 -5.78 -30.03 -56.51
CA ILE A 519 -5.64 -30.67 -55.19
C ILE A 519 -6.68 -31.78 -54.98
N TYR A 520 -7.73 -31.81 -55.82
CA TYR A 520 -8.71 -32.88 -55.82
C TYR A 520 -8.13 -34.23 -56.28
N ASN A 521 -7.22 -34.23 -57.26
CA ASN A 521 -6.52 -35.43 -57.75
C ASN A 521 -5.67 -36.03 -56.63
#